data_AF-A0A913WRJ4-F1
#
_entry.id   AF-A0A913WRJ4-F1
#
_cell.length_a   1.000
_cell.length_b   1.000
_cell.length_c   1.000
_cell.angle_alpha   90.00
_cell.angle_beta   90.00
_cell.angle_gamma   90.00
#
_symmetry.space_group_name_H-M   'P 1'
#
loop_
_entity.id
_entity.type
_entity.pdbx_description
1 polymer ?
#
loop_
_entity_poly.entity_id
_entity_poly.type
_entity_poly.pdbx_seq_one_letter_code
_entity_poly.pdbx_strand_id
1 'polypeptide(L)'
;MADNKEGAQTEMEEEVIRKCTDNFAEYFQVDISDETKTIEDNIEDLLASLDEFSHLADTIRNDSSQILFLLLPELCAKCQSLPTVFNRIDQLEVFIDKVKQCVLELENLVDTAEQDLGSNSIQKVLNSIPYLGLIQKKTAPSVESEKGEFKLPTLYKTSDYFKPIPKEKSLDSEGIVTQLEVDLQK
;
A
#
# COMPACT_ATOMS: atom_id res chain seq x y z
N MET A 1 -7.36 114.85 4.84
CA MET A 1 -6.22 113.90 4.95
C MET A 1 -6.38 112.87 6.07
N ALA A 2 -7.41 112.95 6.93
CA ALA A 2 -7.66 111.98 8.01
C ALA A 2 -8.50 110.76 7.55
N ASP A 3 -9.44 110.91 6.62
CA ASP A 3 -10.31 109.82 6.12
C ASP A 3 -9.57 108.66 5.43
N ASN A 4 -8.39 108.89 4.87
CA ASN A 4 -7.65 107.86 4.12
C ASN A 4 -6.84 106.91 5.03
N LYS A 5 -6.77 107.19 6.34
CA LYS A 5 -5.97 106.42 7.31
C LYS A 5 -6.81 105.41 8.09
N GLU A 6 -8.10 105.68 8.25
CA GLU A 6 -9.05 104.83 8.98
C GLU A 6 -9.50 103.64 8.10
N GLY A 7 -9.81 103.89 6.82
CA GLY A 7 -10.09 102.80 5.86
C GLY A 7 -8.92 101.83 5.66
N ALA A 8 -7.68 102.34 5.64
CA ALA A 8 -6.48 101.51 5.49
C ALA A 8 -6.20 100.63 6.73
N GLN A 9 -6.67 101.04 7.92
CA GLN A 9 -6.50 100.28 9.15
C GLN A 9 -7.58 99.19 9.30
N THR A 10 -8.82 99.49 8.90
CA THR A 10 -9.92 98.50 8.86
C THR A 10 -9.67 97.41 7.84
N GLU A 11 -9.14 97.74 6.65
CA GLU A 11 -8.77 96.73 5.63
C GLU A 11 -7.65 95.80 6.11
N MET A 12 -6.70 96.32 6.90
CA MET A 12 -5.61 95.54 7.49
C MET A 12 -6.10 94.60 8.58
N GLU A 13 -7.04 95.04 9.42
CA GLU A 13 -7.67 94.19 10.44
C GLU A 13 -8.53 93.08 9.83
N GLU A 14 -9.28 93.38 8.77
CA GLU A 14 -10.09 92.41 8.05
C GLU A 14 -9.23 91.33 7.37
N GLU A 15 -8.08 91.71 6.81
CA GLU A 15 -7.11 90.76 6.24
C GLU A 15 -6.51 89.82 7.30
N VAL A 16 -6.20 90.35 8.49
CA VAL A 16 -5.69 89.53 9.60
C VAL A 16 -6.76 88.55 10.09
N ILE A 17 -8.02 88.99 10.21
CA ILE A 17 -9.13 88.13 10.60
C ILE A 17 -9.36 87.05 9.55
N ARG A 18 -9.44 87.41 8.26
CA ARG A 18 -9.57 86.46 7.15
C ARG A 18 -8.46 85.41 7.18
N LYS A 19 -7.19 85.84 7.27
CA LYS A 19 -6.06 84.92 7.36
C LYS A 19 -6.12 84.04 8.60
N CYS A 20 -6.54 84.58 9.75
CA CYS A 20 -6.70 83.80 10.98
C CYS A 20 -7.81 82.75 10.81
N THR A 21 -8.97 83.14 10.26
CA THR A 21 -10.09 82.25 9.99
C THR A 21 -9.74 81.17 8.96
N ASP A 22 -8.98 81.50 7.92
CA ASP A 22 -8.53 80.55 6.90
C ASP A 22 -7.57 79.49 7.49
N ASN A 23 -6.60 79.91 8.31
CA ASN A 23 -5.72 78.98 9.02
C ASN A 23 -6.49 78.09 10.01
N PHE A 24 -7.51 78.63 10.69
CA PHE A 24 -8.37 77.83 11.57
C PHE A 24 -9.28 76.87 10.79
N ALA A 25 -9.76 77.26 9.60
CA ALA A 25 -10.57 76.41 8.73
C ALA A 25 -9.78 75.22 8.19
N GLU A 26 -8.48 75.38 7.94
CA GLU A 26 -7.56 74.31 7.51
C GLU A 26 -7.50 73.17 8.55
N TYR A 27 -7.52 73.48 9.85
CA TYR A 27 -7.55 72.45 10.90
C TYR A 27 -8.82 71.59 10.91
N PHE A 28 -9.92 72.06 10.31
CA PHE A 28 -11.16 71.30 10.19
C PHE A 28 -11.24 70.48 8.90
N GLN A 29 -10.30 70.67 7.96
CA GLN A 29 -10.19 69.88 6.73
C GLN A 29 -9.31 68.66 6.98
N VAL A 30 -9.83 67.70 7.74
CA VAL A 30 -9.21 66.38 7.86
C VAL A 30 -9.77 65.49 6.77
N ASP A 31 -8.92 65.10 5.82
CA ASP A 31 -9.25 64.11 4.79
C ASP A 31 -8.90 62.71 5.30
N ILE A 32 -9.92 61.85 5.45
CA ILE A 32 -9.81 60.46 5.95
C ILE A 32 -9.94 59.46 4.78
N SER A 33 -9.92 59.96 3.53
CA SER A 33 -10.15 59.12 2.35
C SER A 33 -9.08 58.04 2.21
N ASP A 34 -7.83 58.34 2.56
CA ASP A 34 -6.71 57.40 2.48
C ASP A 34 -6.80 56.28 3.53
N GLU A 35 -7.13 56.60 4.79
CA GLU A 35 -7.36 55.55 5.80
C GLU A 35 -8.60 54.70 5.47
N THR A 36 -9.67 55.34 4.96
CA THR A 36 -10.88 54.63 4.54
C THR A 36 -10.57 53.64 3.43
N LYS A 37 -9.85 54.08 2.40
CA LYS A 37 -9.43 53.22 1.29
C LYS A 37 -8.53 52.07 1.76
N THR A 38 -7.59 52.34 2.67
CA THR A 38 -6.74 51.30 3.24
C THR A 38 -7.57 50.22 3.97
N ILE A 39 -8.62 50.62 4.67
CA ILE A 39 -9.54 49.67 5.33
C ILE A 39 -10.32 48.87 4.29
N GLU A 40 -10.83 49.53 3.24
CA GLU A 40 -11.55 48.87 2.13
C GLU A 40 -10.66 47.82 1.43
N ASP A 41 -9.42 48.17 1.10
CA ASP A 41 -8.46 47.25 0.48
C ASP A 41 -8.18 46.03 1.39
N ASN A 42 -7.98 46.26 2.69
CA ASN A 42 -7.78 45.17 3.66
C ASN A 42 -9.02 44.27 3.81
N ILE A 43 -10.23 44.84 3.74
CA ILE A 43 -11.47 44.06 3.80
C ILE A 43 -11.57 43.17 2.57
N GLU A 44 -11.27 43.69 1.38
CA GLU A 44 -11.29 42.92 0.14
C GLU A 44 -10.29 41.75 0.18
N ASP A 45 -9.06 42.01 0.65
CA ASP A 45 -8.04 40.97 0.83
C ASP A 45 -8.48 39.88 1.82
N LEU A 46 -9.15 40.27 2.91
CA LEU A 46 -9.69 39.33 3.89
C LEU A 46 -10.88 38.53 3.34
N LEU A 47 -11.74 39.15 2.54
CA LEU A 47 -12.85 38.46 1.87
C LEU A 47 -12.34 37.43 0.85
N ALA A 48 -11.32 37.79 0.07
CA ALA A 48 -10.66 36.86 -0.84
C ALA A 48 -10.02 35.68 -0.08
N SER A 49 -9.29 35.97 1.00
CA SER A 49 -8.70 34.93 1.86
C SER A 49 -9.74 34.01 2.49
N LEU A 50 -10.91 34.53 2.84
CA LEU A 50 -12.02 33.73 3.39
C LEU A 50 -12.64 32.80 2.34
N ASP A 51 -12.76 33.25 1.09
CA ASP A 51 -13.24 32.43 -0.01
C ASP A 51 -12.26 31.26 -0.29
N GLU A 52 -10.96 31.56 -0.31
CA GLU A 52 -9.92 30.54 -0.43
C GLU A 52 -9.96 29.52 0.71
N PHE A 53 -10.13 29.98 1.96
CA PHE A 53 -10.25 29.08 3.11
C PHE A 53 -11.50 28.21 3.02
N SER A 54 -12.61 28.77 2.56
CA SER A 54 -13.86 28.04 2.36
C SER A 54 -13.71 26.96 1.29
N HIS A 55 -13.05 27.29 0.18
CA HIS A 55 -12.73 26.34 -0.87
C HIS A 55 -11.82 25.21 -0.38
N LEU A 56 -10.80 25.53 0.41
CA LEU A 56 -9.92 24.52 1.00
C LEU A 56 -10.68 23.62 1.98
N ALA A 57 -11.56 24.18 2.81
CA ALA A 57 -12.39 23.42 3.74
C ALA A 57 -13.32 22.44 3.01
N ASP A 58 -13.91 22.87 1.90
CA ASP A 58 -14.75 22.00 1.06
C ASP A 58 -13.93 20.89 0.40
N THR A 59 -12.73 21.21 -0.08
CA THR A 59 -11.79 20.21 -0.63
C THR A 59 -11.43 19.17 0.42
N ILE A 60 -11.06 19.58 1.63
CA ILE A 60 -10.74 18.68 2.74
C ILE A 60 -11.95 17.80 3.09
N ARG A 61 -13.17 18.37 3.12
CA ARG A 61 -14.38 17.60 3.40
C ARG A 61 -14.65 16.54 2.33
N ASN A 62 -14.46 16.90 1.06
CA ASN A 62 -14.62 15.98 -0.06
C ASN A 62 -13.58 14.85 -0.01
N ASP A 63 -12.31 15.19 0.21
CA ASP A 63 -11.22 14.21 0.29
C ASP A 63 -11.40 13.27 1.48
N SER A 64 -11.78 13.81 2.64
CA SER A 64 -12.12 13.01 3.83
C SER A 64 -13.25 12.03 3.52
N SER A 65 -14.28 12.49 2.81
CA SER A 65 -15.41 11.65 2.41
C SER A 65 -14.97 10.55 1.45
N GLN A 66 -14.16 10.86 0.44
CA GLN A 66 -13.59 9.86 -0.48
C GLN A 66 -12.73 8.84 0.27
N ILE A 67 -11.88 9.28 1.20
CA ILE A 67 -11.05 8.38 1.99
C ILE A 67 -11.92 7.44 2.82
N LEU A 68 -12.89 7.99 3.57
CA LEU A 68 -13.70 7.21 4.51
C LEU A 68 -14.66 6.24 3.81
N PHE A 69 -15.27 6.65 2.70
CA PHE A 69 -16.32 5.85 2.05
C PHE A 69 -15.83 5.00 0.89
N LEU A 70 -14.70 5.34 0.26
CA LEU A 70 -14.17 4.60 -0.89
C LEU A 70 -12.85 3.92 -0.57
N LEU A 71 -11.82 4.71 -0.24
CA LEU A 71 -10.44 4.20 -0.19
C LEU A 71 -10.19 3.28 1.01
N LEU A 72 -10.69 3.63 2.19
CA LEU A 72 -10.46 2.86 3.42
C LEU A 72 -11.17 1.50 3.37
N PRO A 73 -12.44 1.39 2.94
CA PRO A 73 -13.08 0.10 2.69
C PRO A 73 -12.34 -0.75 1.65
N GLU A 74 -11.92 -0.15 0.52
CA GLU A 74 -11.17 -0.87 -0.51
C GLU A 74 -9.83 -1.39 0.02
N LEU A 75 -9.07 -0.55 0.72
CA LEU A 75 -7.83 -0.94 1.36
C LEU A 75 -8.05 -2.07 2.37
N CYS A 76 -9.11 -1.97 3.20
CA CYS A 76 -9.46 -3.00 4.16
C CYS A 76 -9.77 -4.34 3.45
N ALA A 77 -10.54 -4.31 2.37
CA ALA A 77 -10.85 -5.50 1.57
C ALA A 77 -9.58 -6.13 0.96
N LYS A 78 -8.66 -5.31 0.45
CA LYS A 78 -7.36 -5.79 -0.04
C LYS A 78 -6.52 -6.38 1.10
N CYS A 79 -6.45 -5.73 2.25
CA CYS A 79 -5.77 -6.25 3.43
C CYS A 79 -6.36 -7.59 3.91
N GLN A 80 -7.68 -7.75 3.85
CA GLN A 80 -8.35 -9.01 4.20
C GLN A 80 -8.06 -10.14 3.19
N SER A 81 -7.67 -9.81 1.95
CA SER A 81 -7.25 -10.79 0.95
C SER A 81 -5.80 -11.29 1.15
N LEU A 82 -4.94 -10.51 1.83
CA LEU A 82 -3.53 -10.86 2.05
C LEU A 82 -3.33 -12.18 2.81
N PRO A 83 -4.08 -12.49 3.88
CA PRO A 83 -4.00 -13.79 4.55
C PRO A 83 -4.18 -14.98 3.61
N THR A 84 -5.01 -14.87 2.58
CA THR A 84 -5.17 -15.94 1.58
C THR A 84 -3.89 -16.14 0.77
N VAL A 85 -3.20 -15.06 0.42
CA VAL A 85 -1.91 -15.12 -0.28
C VAL A 85 -0.82 -15.68 0.64
N PHE A 86 -0.74 -15.21 1.90
CA PHE A 86 0.23 -15.74 2.87
C PHE A 86 0.04 -17.23 3.14
N ASN A 87 -1.20 -17.68 3.34
CA ASN A 87 -1.50 -19.11 3.51
C ASN A 87 -1.11 -19.94 2.27
N ARG A 88 -1.15 -19.38 1.07
CA ARG A 88 -0.65 -20.06 -0.14
C ARG A 88 0.87 -20.19 -0.15
N ILE A 89 1.57 -19.15 0.33
CA ILE A 89 3.03 -19.19 0.49
C ILE A 89 3.39 -20.26 1.53
N ASP A 90 2.71 -20.30 2.67
CA ASP A 90 2.93 -21.29 3.71
C ASP A 90 2.68 -22.73 3.19
N GLN A 91 1.60 -22.94 2.43
CA GLN A 91 1.31 -24.24 1.82
C GLN A 91 2.38 -24.66 0.81
N LEU A 92 2.92 -23.71 0.04
CA LEU A 92 4.00 -23.97 -0.89
C LEU A 92 5.29 -24.36 -0.17
N GLU A 93 5.61 -23.72 0.96
CA GLU A 93 6.76 -24.07 1.79
C GLU A 93 6.65 -25.50 2.31
N VAL A 94 5.50 -25.87 2.88
CA VAL A 94 5.24 -27.24 3.36
C VAL A 94 5.34 -28.27 2.22
N PHE A 95 4.89 -27.91 1.03
CA PHE A 95 5.02 -28.78 -0.16
C PHE A 95 6.49 -28.97 -0.56
N ILE A 96 7.28 -27.90 -0.58
CA ILE A 96 8.71 -27.96 -0.90
C ILE A 96 9.46 -28.82 0.12
N ASP A 97 9.13 -28.70 1.41
CA ASP A 97 9.70 -29.55 2.44
C ASP A 97 9.38 -31.03 2.22
N LYS A 98 8.15 -31.35 1.80
CA LYS A 98 7.81 -32.74 1.47
C LYS A 98 8.59 -33.25 0.26
N VAL A 99 8.70 -32.45 -0.80
CA VAL A 99 9.47 -32.78 -2.00
C VAL A 99 10.91 -33.08 -1.61
N LYS A 100 11.53 -32.21 -0.80
CA LYS A 100 12.90 -32.38 -0.30
C LYS A 100 13.05 -33.69 0.47
N GLN A 101 12.12 -34.00 1.38
CA GLN A 101 12.17 -35.25 2.14
C GLN A 101 12.07 -36.48 1.22
N CYS A 102 11.17 -36.46 0.22
CA CYS A 102 11.05 -37.57 -0.72
C CYS A 102 12.29 -37.74 -1.61
N VAL A 103 12.96 -36.67 -2.00
CA VAL A 103 14.23 -36.74 -2.73
C VAL A 103 15.32 -37.36 -1.86
N LEU A 104 15.45 -36.95 -0.59
CA LEU A 104 16.41 -37.54 0.35
C LEU A 104 16.15 -39.03 0.60
N GLU A 105 14.88 -39.43 0.73
CA GLU A 105 14.48 -40.84 0.87
C GLU A 105 14.87 -41.65 -0.38
N LEU A 106 14.67 -41.08 -1.57
CA LEU A 106 15.03 -41.72 -2.83
C LEU A 106 16.56 -41.83 -2.99
N GLU A 107 17.30 -40.77 -2.69
CA GLU A 107 18.77 -40.76 -2.71
C GLU A 107 19.34 -41.87 -1.81
N ASN A 108 18.84 -41.99 -0.57
CA ASN A 108 19.27 -43.04 0.35
C ASN A 108 18.93 -44.46 -0.15
N LEU A 109 17.77 -44.64 -0.80
CA LEU A 109 17.40 -45.91 -1.40
C LEU A 109 18.33 -46.28 -2.58
N VAL A 110 18.71 -45.29 -3.39
CA VAL A 110 19.68 -45.47 -4.48
C VAL A 110 21.06 -45.80 -3.92
N ASP A 111 21.55 -45.06 -2.92
CA ASP A 111 22.84 -45.32 -2.27
C ASP A 111 22.89 -46.74 -1.68
N THR A 112 21.81 -47.16 -1.00
CA THR A 112 21.69 -48.53 -0.45
C THR A 112 21.70 -49.58 -1.56
N ALA A 113 20.95 -49.36 -2.64
CA ALA A 113 20.94 -50.26 -3.78
C ALA A 113 22.30 -50.35 -4.45
N GLU A 114 23.02 -49.23 -4.63
CA GLU A 114 24.37 -49.19 -5.18
C GLU A 114 25.38 -49.93 -4.28
N GLN A 115 25.27 -49.77 -2.96
CA GLN A 115 26.09 -50.48 -1.99
C GLN A 115 25.84 -52.01 -2.02
N ASP A 116 24.57 -52.43 -2.04
CA ASP A 116 24.17 -53.84 -2.10
C ASP A 116 24.54 -54.49 -3.45
N LEU A 117 24.45 -53.73 -4.55
CA LEU A 117 24.86 -54.15 -5.88
C LEU A 117 26.37 -54.03 -6.11
N GLY A 118 27.13 -53.45 -5.18
CA GLY A 118 28.56 -53.18 -5.30
C GLY A 118 29.36 -54.30 -5.98
N SER A 119 30.22 -53.90 -6.93
CA SER A 119 31.23 -54.59 -7.77
C SER A 119 31.24 -56.14 -7.88
N ASN A 120 31.09 -56.85 -6.77
CA ASN A 120 31.14 -58.31 -6.68
C ASN A 120 29.83 -59.02 -7.09
N SER A 121 28.68 -58.33 -7.12
CA SER A 121 27.40 -58.93 -7.53
C SER A 121 27.34 -59.17 -9.05
N ILE A 122 27.81 -58.20 -9.85
CA ILE A 122 27.91 -58.29 -11.31
C ILE A 122 28.91 -59.37 -11.70
N GLN A 123 30.04 -59.50 -11.00
CA GLN A 123 30.99 -60.60 -11.22
C GLN A 123 30.36 -61.97 -10.94
N LYS A 124 29.52 -62.09 -9.90
CA LYS A 124 28.79 -63.35 -9.60
C LYS A 124 27.74 -63.69 -10.65
N VAL A 125 27.04 -62.70 -11.20
CA VAL A 125 26.06 -62.90 -12.28
C VAL A 125 26.73 -63.27 -13.60
N LEU A 126 27.86 -62.63 -13.94
CA LEU A 126 28.65 -62.99 -15.12
C LEU A 126 29.24 -64.41 -15.00
N ASN A 127 29.63 -64.82 -13.79
CA ASN A 127 30.10 -66.18 -13.51
C ASN A 127 28.98 -67.25 -13.46
N SER A 128 27.69 -66.85 -13.42
CA SER A 128 26.56 -67.79 -13.42
C SER A 128 25.96 -68.02 -14.81
N ILE A 129 26.48 -67.35 -15.85
CA ILE A 129 26.01 -67.51 -17.22
C ILE A 129 26.73 -68.72 -17.86
N PRO A 130 26.02 -69.82 -18.18
CA PRO A 130 26.63 -71.10 -18.57
C PRO A 130 27.38 -71.10 -19.92
N TYR A 131 27.33 -69.99 -20.68
CA TYR A 131 28.01 -69.84 -21.97
C TYR A 131 29.22 -68.88 -21.95
N LEU A 132 29.53 -68.23 -20.81
CA LEU A 132 30.82 -67.56 -20.57
C LEU A 132 31.72 -68.45 -19.68
N GLY A 133 31.64 -69.76 -19.91
CA GLY A 133 32.25 -70.77 -19.06
C GLY A 133 33.72 -71.03 -19.37
N LEU A 134 34.60 -70.65 -18.44
CA LEU A 134 35.80 -71.42 -18.13
C LEU A 134 36.18 -71.20 -16.67
N ILE A 135 35.76 -72.12 -15.80
CA ILE A 135 36.59 -72.87 -14.83
C ILE A 135 35.70 -73.49 -13.74
N GLN A 136 36.09 -74.70 -13.34
CA GLN A 136 35.30 -75.72 -12.67
C GLN A 136 35.16 -75.52 -11.14
N LYS A 137 34.08 -76.11 -10.62
CA LYS A 137 33.95 -76.81 -9.32
C LYS A 137 34.37 -76.08 -8.03
N LYS A 138 33.39 -75.78 -7.19
CA LYS A 138 33.09 -76.53 -5.94
C LYS A 138 31.83 -75.94 -5.29
N THR A 139 30.89 -76.82 -4.96
CA THR A 139 29.75 -76.56 -4.08
C THR A 139 30.24 -75.98 -2.75
N ALA A 140 29.81 -74.75 -2.46
CA ALA A 140 29.82 -74.14 -1.13
C ALA A 140 28.37 -73.81 -0.77
N PRO A 141 27.99 -73.85 0.52
CA PRO A 141 26.60 -73.70 0.93
C PRO A 141 26.11 -72.29 0.62
N SER A 142 24.91 -72.22 0.06
CA SER A 142 24.16 -71.00 -0.20
C SER A 142 23.97 -70.27 1.12
N VAL A 143 24.79 -69.23 1.37
CA VAL A 143 24.39 -68.17 2.29
C VAL A 143 23.34 -67.39 1.52
N GLU A 144 22.09 -67.68 1.82
CA GLU A 144 20.97 -66.78 1.53
C GLU A 144 21.30 -65.46 2.24
N SER A 145 21.97 -64.56 1.53
CA SER A 145 21.93 -63.15 1.91
C SER A 145 20.48 -62.76 1.76
N GLU A 146 19.81 -62.61 2.91
CA GLU A 146 18.53 -61.94 3.06
C GLU A 146 18.57 -60.69 2.18
N LYS A 147 17.95 -60.78 0.99
CA LYS A 147 17.75 -59.62 0.15
C LYS A 147 16.86 -58.69 0.96
N GLY A 148 17.38 -57.54 1.34
CA GLY A 148 16.58 -56.48 1.94
C GLY A 148 15.32 -56.28 1.09
N GLU A 149 14.17 -56.46 1.72
CA GLU A 149 12.87 -56.31 1.08
C GLU A 149 12.76 -54.89 0.52
N PHE A 150 12.73 -54.75 -0.82
CA PHE A 150 12.59 -53.45 -1.47
C PHE A 150 11.23 -52.86 -1.09
N LYS A 151 11.25 -51.76 -0.32
CA LYS A 151 10.05 -51.00 0.04
C LYS A 151 9.89 -49.83 -0.91
N LEU A 152 8.77 -49.83 -1.62
CA LEU A 152 8.43 -48.77 -2.56
C LEU A 152 8.29 -47.42 -1.83
N PRO A 153 8.90 -46.34 -2.32
CA PRO A 153 8.72 -45.01 -1.74
C PRO A 153 7.26 -44.58 -1.75
N THR A 154 6.81 -43.97 -0.65
CA THR A 154 5.46 -43.41 -0.54
C THR A 154 5.26 -42.25 -1.49
N LEU A 155 4.41 -42.44 -2.50
CA LEU A 155 3.98 -41.41 -3.44
C LEU A 155 3.04 -40.43 -2.75
N TYR A 156 3.37 -39.14 -2.74
CA TYR A 156 2.50 -38.07 -2.27
C TYR A 156 1.72 -37.44 -3.42
N LYS A 157 0.51 -36.94 -3.14
CA LYS A 157 -0.31 -36.25 -4.13
C LYS A 157 -0.23 -34.74 -3.90
N THR A 158 0.01 -34.00 -4.98
CA THR A 158 0.04 -32.53 -4.96
C THR A 158 -1.31 -31.93 -4.54
N SER A 159 -2.41 -32.63 -4.77
CA SER A 159 -3.77 -32.23 -4.33
C SER A 159 -3.92 -32.11 -2.81
N ASP A 160 -3.06 -32.76 -2.04
CA ASP A 160 -3.14 -32.76 -0.57
C ASP A 160 -2.56 -31.46 0.01
N TYR A 161 -1.76 -30.74 -0.78
CA TYR A 161 -1.07 -29.50 -0.40
C TYR A 161 -1.74 -28.25 -0.98
N PHE A 162 -2.38 -28.35 -2.14
CA PHE A 162 -3.08 -27.23 -2.78
C PHE A 162 -4.58 -27.47 -2.79
N LYS A 163 -5.31 -26.82 -1.87
CA LYS A 163 -6.78 -26.88 -1.88
C LYS A 163 -7.34 -26.04 -3.04
N PRO A 164 -8.40 -26.51 -3.73
CA PRO A 164 -9.04 -25.75 -4.80
C PRO A 164 -9.61 -24.44 -4.24
N ILE A 165 -9.32 -23.36 -4.95
CA ILE A 165 -9.66 -21.99 -4.59
C ILE A 165 -11.20 -21.86 -4.62
N PRO A 166 -11.85 -21.37 -3.55
CA PRO A 166 -13.19 -20.82 -3.69
C PRO A 166 -13.09 -19.65 -4.66
N LYS A 167 -13.76 -19.74 -5.82
CA LYS A 167 -13.78 -18.66 -6.81
C LYS A 167 -14.04 -17.34 -6.08
N GLU A 168 -13.08 -16.43 -6.12
CA GLU A 168 -13.29 -15.06 -5.68
C GLU A 168 -14.57 -14.60 -6.38
N LYS A 169 -15.60 -14.23 -5.60
CA LYS A 169 -16.68 -13.41 -6.14
C LYS A 169 -15.97 -12.16 -6.64
N SER A 170 -15.89 -12.01 -7.96
CA SER A 170 -15.63 -10.70 -8.54
C SER A 170 -16.66 -9.78 -7.90
N LEU A 171 -16.19 -8.85 -7.07
CA LEU A 171 -17.00 -7.72 -6.69
C LEU A 171 -17.03 -6.83 -7.92
N ASP A 172 -17.96 -7.18 -8.80
CA ASP A 172 -18.39 -6.33 -9.89
C ASP A 172 -18.82 -5.00 -9.24
N SER A 173 -18.31 -3.90 -9.79
CA SER A 173 -18.41 -2.53 -9.29
C SER A 173 -19.83 -1.97 -9.15
N GLU A 174 -20.88 -2.79 -9.31
CA GLU A 174 -22.29 -2.37 -9.24
C GLU A 174 -23.00 -2.78 -7.93
N GLY A 175 -22.38 -3.60 -7.07
CA GLY A 175 -23.03 -4.12 -5.86
C GLY A 175 -22.96 -3.23 -4.60
N ILE A 176 -22.21 -2.13 -4.62
CA ILE A 176 -21.91 -1.35 -3.41
C ILE A 176 -23.09 -0.43 -3.00
N VAL A 177 -23.98 -0.08 -3.93
CA VAL A 177 -25.12 0.81 -3.65
C VAL A 177 -26.19 0.11 -2.79
N THR A 178 -26.36 -1.21 -2.88
CA THR A 178 -27.49 -1.89 -2.23
C THR A 178 -27.26 -2.25 -0.76
N GLN A 179 -26.02 -2.33 -0.28
CA GLN A 179 -25.76 -2.80 1.09
C GLN A 179 -25.81 -1.67 2.14
N LEU A 180 -25.56 -0.42 1.76
CA LEU A 180 -25.66 0.73 2.66
C LEU A 180 -27.12 1.17 2.91
N GLU A 181 -28.06 0.87 2.00
CA GLU A 181 -29.49 1.20 2.18
C GLU A 181 -30.18 0.29 3.22
N VAL A 182 -29.70 -0.95 3.41
CA VAL A 182 -30.32 -1.93 4.32
C VAL A 182 -29.96 -1.67 5.79
N ASP A 183 -28.77 -1.12 6.06
CA ASP A 183 -28.32 -0.84 7.43
C ASP A 183 -28.76 0.53 7.96
N LEU A 184 -29.41 1.37 7.15
CA LEU A 184 -29.99 2.65 7.58
C LEU A 184 -31.49 2.58 7.96
N GLN A 185 -32.11 1.40 7.85
CA GLN A 185 -33.54 1.17 8.18
C GLN A 185 -33.77 0.23 9.37
N LYS A 186 -32.75 0.01 10.22
CA LYS A 186 -32.91 -0.64 11.54
C LYS A 186 -32.43 0.28 12.66
#